data_AF-X1VFF1-F1
#
_entry.id   AF-X1VFF1-F1
#
_cell.length_a   1.000
_cell.length_b   1.000
_cell.length_c   1.000
_cell.angle_alpha   90.00
_cell.angle_beta   90.00
_cell.angle_gamma   90.00
#
_symmetry.space_group_name_H-M   'P 1'
#
loop_
_entity.id
_entity.type
_entity.pdbx_description
1 polymer ?
#
loop_
_entity_poly.entity_id
_entity_poly.type
_entity_poly.pdbx_seq_one_letter_code
_entity_poly.pdbx_strand_id
1 'polypeptide(L)'
;MQKDNNNIDIIKSDDYGEKWFPDKTSFEEDLKEVWGEKWSVSSEVGKLQAVLLRRPGKEIENVHTPAKWRWKAPMDSKKARAQHDKLVEIYQMHGVMVYYVENQREDRPNAVYMRDNVLGTPEGVILCRQALRIRRGEERAVAAALGMIGVPII
;
A
#
# COMPACT_ATOMS: atom_id res chain seq x y z
N MET A 1 -42.76 56.32 18.86
CA MET A 1 -43.23 55.14 18.10
C MET A 1 -42.08 54.13 18.01
N GLN A 2 -42.42 52.84 17.98
CA GLN A 2 -41.63 51.76 17.36
C GLN A 2 -41.14 52.16 15.94
N LYS A 3 -40.15 51.56 15.27
CA LYS A 3 -39.41 50.27 15.35
C LYS A 3 -38.07 50.48 14.59
N ASP A 4 -37.09 49.59 14.42
CA ASP A 4 -36.77 48.20 14.81
C ASP A 4 -35.27 48.17 15.20
N ASN A 5 -34.82 47.39 16.19
CA ASN A 5 -34.24 46.05 16.02
C ASN A 5 -33.37 45.82 14.77
N ASN A 6 -32.05 45.78 14.97
CA ASN A 6 -31.19 44.79 14.33
C ASN A 6 -30.14 44.32 15.35
N ASN A 7 -30.52 43.31 16.13
CA ASN A 7 -29.55 42.44 16.79
C ASN A 7 -28.72 41.80 15.69
N ILE A 8 -27.48 42.28 15.50
CA ILE A 8 -26.45 41.38 15.01
C ILE A 8 -26.07 40.56 16.24
N ASP A 9 -26.75 39.43 16.42
CA ASP A 9 -26.32 38.42 17.37
C ASP A 9 -24.92 38.02 16.94
N ILE A 10 -23.93 38.53 17.68
CA ILE A 10 -22.55 38.09 17.56
C ILE A 10 -22.61 36.59 17.81
N ILE A 11 -22.32 35.81 16.77
CA ILE A 11 -22.06 34.38 16.89
C ILE A 11 -20.86 34.30 17.84
N LYS A 12 -21.15 34.11 19.13
CA LYS A 12 -20.13 33.85 20.14
C LYS A 12 -19.51 32.54 19.72
N SER A 13 -18.27 32.63 19.24
CA SER A 13 -17.45 31.49 18.91
C SER A 13 -17.53 30.48 20.05
N ASP A 14 -18.12 29.34 19.76
CA ASP A 14 -18.20 28.14 20.55
C ASP A 14 -16.84 27.42 20.60
N ASP A 15 -15.80 28.22 20.85
CA ASP A 15 -14.44 27.80 21.15
C ASP A 15 -14.41 27.37 22.63
N TYR A 16 -15.11 26.26 22.89
CA TYR A 16 -15.30 25.67 24.21
C TYR A 16 -13.99 25.09 24.76
N GLY A 17 -13.11 25.96 25.27
CA GLY A 17 -12.41 25.85 26.55
C GLY A 17 -11.45 24.68 26.85
N GLU A 18 -11.57 23.54 26.17
CA GLU A 18 -10.69 22.40 26.35
C GLU A 18 -9.45 22.58 25.48
N LYS A 19 -8.30 22.71 26.15
CA LYS A 19 -7.01 22.56 25.48
C LYS A 19 -6.86 21.09 25.09
N TRP A 20 -7.12 20.79 23.83
CA TRP A 20 -6.76 19.53 23.18
C TRP A 20 -5.24 19.36 23.19
N PHE A 21 -4.70 18.91 24.32
CA PHE A 21 -3.31 18.49 24.40
C PHE A 21 -3.17 17.20 23.57
N PRO A 22 -2.26 17.17 22.58
CA PRO A 22 -1.99 15.94 21.86
C PRO A 22 -1.42 14.90 22.83
N ASP A 23 -1.76 13.63 22.60
CA ASP A 23 -1.03 12.55 23.24
C ASP A 23 0.46 12.60 22.83
N LYS A 24 1.33 12.10 23.70
CA LYS A 24 2.77 12.02 23.50
C LYS A 24 3.22 10.68 22.91
N THR A 25 2.30 9.71 22.86
CA THR A 25 2.50 8.42 22.19
C THR A 25 2.99 8.63 20.76
N SER A 26 4.05 7.94 20.39
CA SER A 26 4.62 8.02 19.05
C SER A 26 3.90 7.06 18.10
N PHE A 27 3.94 7.38 16.79
CA PHE A 27 3.29 6.53 15.79
C PHE A 27 3.83 5.07 15.80
N GLU A 28 5.11 4.87 16.14
CA GLU A 28 5.71 3.53 16.28
C GLU A 28 5.11 2.71 17.44
N GLU A 29 4.69 3.39 18.51
CA GLU A 29 3.99 2.78 19.65
C GLU A 29 2.54 2.43 19.27
N ASP A 30 1.86 3.32 18.55
CA ASP A 30 0.50 3.12 18.04
C ASP A 30 0.38 1.98 17.01
N LEU A 31 1.45 1.65 16.28
CA LEU A 31 1.43 0.64 15.19
C LEU A 31 0.68 -0.63 15.60
N LYS A 32 1.00 -1.22 16.75
CA LYS A 32 0.41 -2.50 17.13
C LYS A 32 -1.04 -2.39 17.59
N GLU A 33 -1.41 -1.30 18.27
CA GLU A 33 -2.76 -1.12 18.81
C GLU A 33 -3.75 -0.68 17.72
N VAL A 34 -3.34 0.26 16.86
CA VAL A 34 -4.20 0.86 15.83
C VAL A 34 -4.17 0.04 14.53
N TRP A 35 -3.02 -0.51 14.14
CA TRP A 35 -2.80 -1.19 12.86
C TRP A 35 -2.60 -2.71 13.00
N GLY A 36 -2.79 -3.24 14.22
CA GLY A 36 -2.78 -4.68 14.55
C GLY A 36 -1.40 -5.32 14.65
N GLU A 37 -0.41 -4.82 13.90
CA GLU A 37 0.95 -5.34 13.87
C GLU A 37 2.00 -4.22 13.74
N LYS A 38 3.25 -4.52 14.13
CA LYS A 38 4.37 -3.58 13.99
C LYS A 38 4.91 -3.56 12.55
N TRP A 39 4.14 -2.94 11.65
CA TRP A 39 4.51 -2.78 10.24
C TRP A 39 5.72 -1.86 10.08
N SER A 40 6.90 -2.45 9.83
CA SER A 40 8.17 -1.72 9.84
C SER A 40 9.18 -2.31 8.86
N VAL A 41 9.92 -1.44 8.16
CA VAL A 41 11.09 -1.77 7.35
C VAL A 41 12.21 -0.78 7.67
N SER A 42 13.14 -1.20 8.52
CA SER A 42 14.30 -0.42 8.98
C SER A 42 15.65 -0.98 8.50
N SER A 43 15.65 -2.07 7.72
CA SER A 43 16.85 -2.72 7.19
C SER A 43 16.54 -3.58 5.97
N GLU A 44 17.43 -3.56 4.96
CA GLU A 44 17.37 -4.47 3.80
C GLU A 44 18.08 -5.83 4.05
N VAL A 45 18.67 -6.03 5.24
CA VAL A 45 19.37 -7.30 5.63
C VAL A 45 18.84 -7.92 6.93
N GLY A 46 17.85 -7.29 7.57
CA GLY A 46 17.20 -7.82 8.77
C GLY A 46 16.41 -9.10 8.51
N LYS A 47 15.97 -9.78 9.57
CA LYS A 47 15.09 -10.94 9.45
C LYS A 47 13.75 -10.50 8.86
N LEU A 48 13.48 -10.92 7.63
CA LEU A 48 12.20 -10.68 6.96
C LEU A 48 11.05 -11.36 7.73
N GLN A 49 9.96 -10.62 7.98
CA GLN A 49 8.79 -11.11 8.72
C GLN A 49 7.51 -11.15 7.87
N ALA A 50 7.36 -10.23 6.91
CA ALA A 50 6.22 -10.16 6.01
C ALA A 50 6.65 -9.74 4.59
N VAL A 51 5.89 -10.16 3.58
CA VAL A 51 6.02 -9.70 2.19
C VAL A 51 4.66 -9.41 1.57
N LEU A 52 4.57 -8.37 0.75
CA LEU A 52 3.45 -8.13 -0.17
C LEU A 52 3.86 -8.54 -1.59
N LEU A 53 3.13 -9.47 -2.18
CA LEU A 53 3.40 -10.03 -3.50
C LEU A 53 2.22 -9.82 -4.46
N ARG A 54 2.48 -10.01 -5.75
CA ARG A 54 1.46 -10.20 -6.78
C ARG A 54 1.76 -11.49 -7.52
N ARG A 55 0.97 -12.53 -7.25
CA ARG A 55 1.02 -13.77 -8.03
C ARG A 55 0.71 -13.47 -9.50
N PRO A 56 1.51 -13.94 -10.49
CA PRO A 56 1.29 -13.59 -11.88
C PRO A 56 -0.09 -14.03 -12.41
N GLY A 57 -0.98 -13.06 -12.62
CA GLY A 57 -2.35 -13.28 -13.11
C GLY A 57 -2.45 -13.29 -14.63
N LYS A 58 -3.59 -12.88 -15.18
CA LYS A 58 -3.80 -12.82 -16.65
C LYS A 58 -2.98 -11.72 -17.32
N GLU A 59 -2.54 -10.72 -16.54
CA GLU A 59 -1.79 -9.56 -17.03
C GLU A 59 -0.50 -9.90 -17.79
N ILE A 60 0.07 -11.09 -17.55
CA ILE A 60 1.29 -11.55 -18.21
C ILE A 60 1.05 -12.44 -19.45
N GLU A 61 -0.18 -12.88 -19.70
CA GLU A 61 -0.47 -13.92 -20.72
C GLU A 61 -0.41 -13.41 -22.16
N ASN A 62 -0.86 -12.18 -22.40
CA ASN A 62 -1.04 -11.62 -23.75
C ASN A 62 -0.03 -10.51 -24.08
N VAL A 63 1.21 -10.65 -23.61
CA VAL A 63 2.30 -9.68 -23.80
C VAL A 63 2.98 -9.86 -25.17
N HIS A 64 2.26 -9.54 -26.25
CA HIS A 64 2.77 -9.66 -27.62
C HIS A 64 3.89 -8.66 -27.98
N THR A 65 3.97 -7.53 -27.26
CA THR A 65 4.96 -6.46 -27.49
C THR A 65 5.80 -6.19 -26.23
N PRO A 66 6.70 -7.11 -25.82
CA PRO A 66 7.42 -7.03 -24.54
C PRO A 66 8.19 -5.70 -24.37
N ALA A 67 8.78 -5.17 -25.44
CA ALA A 67 9.48 -3.88 -25.42
C ALA A 67 8.60 -2.69 -24.97
N LYS A 68 7.29 -2.71 -25.26
CA LYS A 68 6.32 -1.70 -24.79
C LYS A 68 6.25 -1.66 -23.26
N TRP A 69 6.47 -2.80 -22.62
CA TRP A 69 6.42 -3.01 -21.17
C TRP A 69 7.79 -2.98 -20.51
N ARG A 70 8.85 -2.65 -21.27
CA ARG A 70 10.27 -2.73 -20.87
C ARG A 70 10.76 -4.15 -20.57
N TRP A 71 10.08 -5.17 -21.10
CA TRP A 71 10.47 -6.56 -20.97
C TRP A 71 11.41 -6.99 -22.09
N LYS A 72 12.37 -7.87 -21.76
CA LYS A 72 13.31 -8.45 -22.74
C LYS A 72 12.64 -9.48 -23.67
N ALA A 73 11.65 -10.21 -23.16
CA ALA A 73 10.89 -11.25 -23.87
C ALA A 73 9.50 -11.42 -23.20
N PRO A 74 8.53 -12.09 -23.85
CA PRO A 74 7.31 -12.52 -23.20
C PRO A 74 7.61 -13.57 -22.11
N MET A 75 6.71 -13.69 -21.14
CA MET A 75 6.85 -14.62 -20.01
C MET A 75 5.98 -15.86 -20.24
N ASP A 76 6.51 -17.07 -20.01
CA ASP A 76 5.69 -18.27 -19.90
C ASP A 76 4.88 -18.18 -18.60
N SER A 77 3.56 -18.00 -18.73
CA SER A 77 2.68 -17.76 -17.58
C SER A 77 2.53 -18.97 -16.66
N LYS A 78 2.62 -20.19 -17.19
CA LYS A 78 2.56 -21.42 -16.37
C LYS A 78 3.85 -21.57 -15.56
N LYS A 79 5.00 -21.38 -16.22
CA LYS A 79 6.31 -21.43 -15.57
C LYS A 79 6.47 -20.32 -14.53
N ALA A 80 6.05 -19.10 -14.84
CA ALA A 80 6.11 -17.97 -13.91
C ALA A 80 5.28 -18.19 -12.65
N ARG A 81 4.07 -18.74 -12.79
CA ARG A 81 3.22 -19.12 -11.64
C ARG A 81 3.90 -20.19 -10.80
N ALA A 82 4.36 -21.29 -11.40
CA ALA A 82 5.05 -22.36 -10.67
C ALA A 82 6.33 -21.87 -9.94
N GLN A 83 7.10 -20.97 -10.56
CA GLN A 83 8.29 -20.38 -9.94
C GLN A 83 7.95 -19.41 -8.80
N HIS A 84 6.89 -18.59 -8.96
CA HIS A 84 6.37 -17.73 -7.90
C HIS A 84 5.85 -18.54 -6.72
N ASP A 85 5.09 -19.61 -6.98
CA ASP A 85 4.54 -20.46 -5.92
C ASP A 85 5.68 -21.14 -5.13
N LYS A 86 6.74 -21.58 -5.81
CA LYS A 86 7.95 -22.10 -5.14
C LYS A 86 8.69 -21.05 -4.30
N LEU A 87 8.70 -19.78 -4.71
CA LEU A 87 9.23 -18.68 -3.91
C LEU A 87 8.39 -18.45 -2.64
N VAL A 88 7.07 -18.52 -2.76
CA VAL A 88 6.12 -18.39 -1.64
C VAL A 88 6.28 -19.52 -0.63
N GLU A 89 6.43 -20.76 -1.10
CA GLU A 89 6.75 -21.90 -0.24
C GLU A 89 8.03 -21.66 0.59
N ILE A 90 9.08 -21.12 -0.03
CA ILE A 90 10.33 -20.79 0.67
C ILE A 90 10.10 -19.71 1.74
N TYR A 91 9.36 -18.64 1.44
CA TYR A 91 9.01 -17.62 2.43
C TYR A 91 8.25 -18.23 3.63
N GLN A 92 7.23 -19.04 3.35
CA GLN A 92 6.41 -19.69 4.38
C GLN A 92 7.21 -20.69 5.22
N MET A 93 8.11 -21.48 4.60
CA MET A 93 9.04 -22.39 5.30
C MET A 93 9.96 -21.65 6.29
N HIS A 94 10.30 -20.39 6.01
CA HIS A 94 11.10 -19.54 6.89
C HIS A 94 10.25 -18.70 7.88
N GLY A 95 8.93 -18.93 7.93
CA GLY A 95 8.01 -18.23 8.84
C GLY A 95 7.68 -16.79 8.41
N VAL A 96 7.90 -16.44 7.15
CA VAL A 96 7.53 -15.13 6.59
C VAL A 96 6.04 -15.13 6.23
N MET A 97 5.30 -14.14 6.72
CA MET A 97 3.90 -13.92 6.34
C MET A 97 3.82 -13.44 4.89
N VAL A 98 2.97 -14.07 4.08
CA VAL A 98 2.81 -13.74 2.65
C VAL A 98 1.43 -13.15 2.42
N TYR A 99 1.40 -11.89 1.98
CA TYR A 99 0.21 -11.15 1.62
C TYR A 99 0.15 -10.89 0.11
N TYR A 100 -1.06 -10.72 -0.44
CA TYR A 100 -1.26 -10.57 -1.89
C TYR A 100 -2.06 -9.34 -2.29
N VAL A 101 -1.67 -8.77 -3.44
CA VAL A 101 -2.54 -7.91 -4.25
C VAL A 101 -3.37 -8.77 -5.19
N GLU A 102 -4.54 -9.21 -4.73
CA GLU A 102 -5.42 -10.11 -5.49
C GLU A 102 -6.10 -9.42 -6.68
N ASN A 103 -6.68 -8.23 -6.45
CA ASN A 103 -7.53 -7.53 -7.41
C ASN A 103 -6.76 -6.52 -8.27
N GLN A 104 -5.76 -7.00 -9.02
CA GLN A 104 -4.91 -6.17 -9.89
C GLN A 104 -5.44 -6.12 -11.34
N ARG A 105 -5.07 -5.06 -12.07
CA ARG A 105 -5.45 -4.83 -13.47
C ARG A 105 -4.82 -5.83 -14.44
N GLU A 106 -5.65 -6.46 -15.27
CA GLU A 106 -5.20 -7.37 -16.34
C GLU A 106 -4.45 -6.66 -17.50
N ASP A 107 -4.40 -5.33 -17.53
CA ASP A 107 -3.63 -4.54 -18.52
C ASP A 107 -2.31 -3.96 -17.95
N ARG A 108 -1.81 -4.50 -16.83
CA ARG A 108 -0.56 -4.07 -16.17
C ARG A 108 0.39 -5.25 -15.90
N PRO A 109 1.10 -5.77 -16.93
CA PRO A 109 2.02 -6.90 -16.76
C PRO A 109 3.14 -6.64 -15.72
N ASN A 110 3.60 -5.39 -15.58
CA ASN A 110 4.62 -5.03 -14.57
C ASN A 110 4.11 -5.05 -13.13
N ALA A 111 2.80 -5.24 -12.90
CA ALA A 111 2.24 -5.31 -11.56
C ALA A 111 2.72 -6.53 -10.75
N VAL A 112 3.41 -7.51 -11.36
CA VAL A 112 4.11 -8.57 -10.64
C VAL A 112 5.33 -8.06 -9.86
N TYR A 113 5.87 -6.88 -10.22
CA TYR A 113 7.02 -6.25 -9.58
C TYR A 113 6.57 -5.25 -8.50
N MET A 114 6.26 -5.78 -7.30
CA MET A 114 5.70 -4.99 -6.19
C MET A 114 6.68 -3.98 -5.58
N ARG A 115 8.00 -4.21 -5.68
CA ARG A 115 9.02 -3.31 -5.12
C ARG A 115 8.93 -1.87 -5.62
N ASP A 116 8.46 -1.65 -6.84
CA ASP A 116 8.33 -0.28 -7.39
C ASP A 116 7.04 0.42 -6.93
N ASN A 117 6.08 -0.30 -6.35
CA ASN A 117 4.80 0.23 -5.91
C ASN A 117 4.78 0.63 -4.43
N VAL A 118 5.68 0.07 -3.62
CA VAL A 118 5.71 0.25 -2.16
C VAL A 118 7.15 0.39 -1.68
N LEU A 119 7.45 1.48 -0.98
CA LEU A 119 8.70 1.65 -0.24
C LEU A 119 8.43 1.51 1.25
N GLY A 120 9.17 0.63 1.91
CA GLY A 120 9.06 0.43 3.35
C GLY A 120 9.75 1.54 4.14
N THR A 121 9.22 1.82 5.32
CA THR A 121 9.73 2.79 6.31
C THR A 121 9.62 2.17 7.71
N PRO A 122 10.30 2.71 8.73
CA PRO A 122 10.14 2.22 10.10
C PRO A 122 8.69 2.25 10.61
N GLU A 123 7.87 3.19 10.10
CA GLU A 123 6.50 3.49 10.51
C GLU A 123 5.41 3.00 9.54
N GLY A 124 5.73 2.14 8.57
CA GLY A 124 4.77 1.65 7.58
C GLY A 124 5.32 1.73 6.15
N VAL A 125 4.51 2.20 5.20
CA VAL A 125 4.93 2.27 3.78
C VAL A 125 4.54 3.54 3.04
N ILE A 126 5.36 3.94 2.07
CA ILE A 126 5.03 4.98 1.09
C ILE A 126 4.50 4.29 -0.17
N LEU A 127 3.27 4.63 -0.57
CA LEU A 127 2.66 4.16 -1.82
C LEU A 127 3.19 4.97 -3.02
N CYS A 128 3.90 4.30 -3.94
CA CYS A 128 4.59 4.97 -5.04
C CYS A 128 3.69 5.19 -6.27
N ARG A 129 3.61 6.45 -6.73
CA ARG A 129 2.99 6.79 -8.02
C ARG A 129 3.93 6.47 -9.19
N GLN A 130 3.53 5.55 -10.04
CA GLN A 130 4.36 5.07 -11.15
C GLN A 130 4.73 6.16 -12.17
N ALA A 131 6.04 6.30 -12.45
CA ALA A 131 6.56 7.30 -13.38
C ALA A 131 6.06 7.06 -14.82
N LEU A 132 6.21 5.82 -15.33
CA LEU A 132 5.78 5.45 -16.68
C LEU A 132 4.26 5.26 -16.76
N ARG A 133 3.61 5.91 -17.73
CA ARG A 133 2.13 5.82 -17.93
C ARG A 133 1.62 4.39 -18.09
N ILE A 134 2.43 3.50 -18.66
CA ILE A 134 2.13 2.06 -18.83
C ILE A 134 1.99 1.30 -17.50
N ARG A 135 2.47 1.86 -16.38
CA ARG A 135 2.38 1.28 -15.04
C ARG A 135 1.35 1.95 -14.14
N ARG A 136 0.90 3.17 -14.47
CA ARG A 136 -0.08 3.91 -13.67
C ARG A 136 -1.42 3.17 -13.59
N GLY A 137 -1.99 3.16 -12.40
CA GLY A 137 -3.14 2.36 -12.02
C GLY A 137 -2.79 1.03 -11.32
N GLU A 138 -1.51 0.62 -11.28
CA GLU A 138 -1.03 -0.46 -10.39
C GLU A 138 -1.26 -0.08 -8.92
N GLU A 139 -0.93 1.17 -8.58
CA GLU A 139 -0.95 1.74 -7.24
C GLU A 139 -2.34 1.70 -6.58
N ARG A 140 -3.43 1.75 -7.36
CA ARG A 140 -4.81 1.69 -6.83
C ARG A 140 -5.13 0.35 -6.19
N ALA A 141 -4.72 -0.75 -6.82
CA ALA A 141 -4.96 -2.09 -6.29
C ALA A 141 -4.05 -2.41 -5.10
N VAL A 142 -2.82 -1.88 -5.14
CA VAL A 142 -1.86 -1.98 -4.03
C VAL A 142 -2.38 -1.24 -2.79
N ALA A 143 -2.90 -0.01 -2.95
CA ALA A 143 -3.52 0.76 -1.86
C ALA A 143 -4.67 -0.01 -1.18
N ALA A 144 -5.55 -0.63 -1.98
CA ALA A 144 -6.66 -1.42 -1.46
C ALA A 144 -6.17 -2.65 -0.68
N ALA A 145 -5.15 -3.35 -1.17
CA ALA A 145 -4.55 -4.48 -0.45
C ALA A 145 -3.91 -4.05 0.87
N LEU A 146 -3.10 -2.99 0.87
CA LEU A 146 -2.48 -2.44 2.08
C LEU A 146 -3.53 -2.06 3.14
N GLY A 147 -4.60 -1.37 2.74
CA GLY A 147 -5.71 -1.01 3.62
C GLY A 147 -6.49 -2.22 4.16
N MET A 148 -6.65 -3.29 3.39
CA MET A 148 -7.28 -4.54 3.85
C MET A 148 -6.39 -5.35 4.81
N ILE A 149 -5.07 -5.24 4.68
CA ILE A 149 -4.08 -5.89 5.57
C ILE A 149 -3.91 -5.10 6.88
N GLY A 150 -4.22 -3.80 6.86
CA GLY A 150 -3.97 -2.89 7.98
C GLY A 150 -2.56 -2.29 7.97
N VAL A 151 -1.91 -2.16 6.81
CA VAL A 151 -0.59 -1.52 6.72
C VAL A 151 -0.75 0.01 6.62
N PRO A 152 -0.09 0.82 7.47
CA PRO A 152 -0.10 2.27 7.35
C PRO A 152 0.50 2.74 6.03
N ILE A 153 -0.20 3.68 5.37
CA ILE A 153 0.32 4.43 4.22
C ILE A 153 0.62 5.85 4.69
N ILE A 154 1.89 6.26 4.60
CA ILE A 154 2.41 7.56 5.06
C ILE A 154 2.97 8.43 3.92
#